data_AF-A0AAX2MCQ1-F1
#
_entry.id   AF-A0AAX2MCQ1-F1
#
_cell.length_a   1.000
_cell.length_b   1.000
_cell.length_c   1.000
_cell.angle_alpha   90.00
_cell.angle_beta   90.00
_cell.angle_gamma   90.00
#
_symmetry.space_group_name_H-M   'P 1'
#
loop_
_entity.id
_entity.type
_entity.pdbx_description
1 polymer ?
#
loop_
_entity_poly.entity_id
_entity_poly.type
_entity_poly.pdbx_seq_one_letter_code
_entity_poly.pdbx_strand_id
1 'polypeptide(L)'
;MSPAEARSIVEALAIGVDPISGELLSQHAVLRQPEVVRALFLASRALEAALRGKPEREDDEEGAVALPPPVMVAGRCRQRALAV
;
A
#
# COMPACT_ATOMS: atom_id res chain seq x y z
N MET A 1 -12.36 -13.04 -14.61
CA MET A 1 -11.27 -12.94 -13.62
C MET A 1 -11.86 -12.52 -12.29
N SER A 2 -11.61 -13.27 -11.23
CA SER A 2 -11.96 -12.91 -9.86
C SER A 2 -10.88 -12.01 -9.23
N PRO A 3 -11.21 -11.19 -8.20
CA PRO A 3 -10.20 -10.37 -7.52
C PRO A 3 -9.08 -11.19 -6.86
N ALA A 4 -9.39 -12.43 -6.44
CA ALA A 4 -8.39 -13.37 -5.92
C ALA A 4 -7.41 -13.82 -7.00
N GLU A 5 -7.90 -14.14 -8.21
CA GLU A 5 -7.04 -14.46 -9.36
C GLU A 5 -6.17 -13.25 -9.75
N ALA A 6 -6.76 -12.04 -9.78
CA ALA A 6 -6.03 -10.81 -10.07
C ALA A 6 -4.86 -10.60 -9.10
N ARG A 7 -5.11 -10.77 -7.79
CA ARG A 7 -4.08 -10.68 -6.74
C ARG A 7 -2.95 -11.69 -7.00
N SER A 8 -3.29 -12.95 -7.30
CA SER A 8 -2.31 -14.00 -7.54
C SER A 8 -1.42 -13.69 -8.75
N ILE A 9 -2.00 -13.15 -9.83
CA ILE A 9 -1.27 -12.75 -11.03
C ILE A 9 -0.30 -11.62 -10.71
N VAL A 10 -0.77 -10.56 -10.06
CA VAL A 10 0.06 -9.39 -9.70
C VAL A 10 1.17 -9.78 -8.73
N GLU A 11 0.89 -10.68 -7.78
CA GLU A 11 1.87 -11.22 -6.84
C GLU A 11 2.97 -12.02 -7.55
N ALA A 12 2.61 -12.89 -8.50
CA ALA A 12 3.57 -13.62 -9.34
C ALA A 12 4.48 -12.67 -10.13
N LEU A 13 3.92 -11.63 -10.75
CA LEU A 13 4.70 -10.64 -11.49
C LEU A 13 5.64 -9.85 -10.57
N ALA A 14 5.20 -9.50 -9.36
CA ALA A 14 6.01 -8.77 -8.38
C ALA A 14 7.24 -9.57 -7.90
N ILE A 15 7.12 -10.89 -7.79
CA ILE A 15 8.27 -11.77 -7.47
C ILE A 15 9.14 -12.10 -8.69
N GLY A 16 8.75 -11.63 -9.88
CA GLY A 16 9.49 -11.84 -11.11
C GLY A 16 9.22 -13.18 -11.78
N VAL A 17 8.02 -13.75 -11.61
CA VAL A 17 7.57 -15.00 -12.22
C VAL A 17 6.46 -14.71 -13.24
N ASP A 18 6.52 -15.37 -14.39
CA ASP A 18 5.42 -15.37 -15.36
C ASP A 18 4.24 -16.19 -14.81
N PRO A 19 3.05 -15.57 -14.63
CA PRO A 19 1.88 -16.22 -14.04
C PRO A 19 1.29 -17.33 -14.91
N ILE A 20 1.63 -17.42 -16.20
CA ILE A 20 1.12 -18.44 -17.13
C ILE A 20 2.09 -19.61 -17.23
N SER A 21 3.38 -19.34 -17.40
CA SER A 21 4.40 -20.38 -17.59
C SER A 21 5.05 -20.86 -16.28
N GLY A 22 5.02 -20.06 -15.22
CA GLY A 22 5.76 -20.33 -13.97
C GLY A 22 7.26 -20.08 -14.05
N GLU A 23 7.75 -19.61 -15.20
CA GLU A 23 9.16 -19.32 -15.43
C GLU A 23 9.58 -17.97 -14.84
N LEU A 24 10.88 -17.82 -14.56
CA LEU A 24 11.43 -16.54 -14.14
C LEU A 24 11.45 -15.54 -15.31
N LEU A 25 10.96 -14.33 -15.06
CA LEU A 25 11.04 -13.22 -16.01
C LEU A 25 12.51 -12.88 -16.32
N SER A 26 12.80 -12.32 -17.49
CA SER A 26 14.16 -11.88 -17.89
C SER A 26 14.70 -10.73 -17.02
N GLN A 27 16.03 -10.64 -16.82
CA GLN A 27 16.67 -9.66 -15.91
C GLN A 27 16.46 -8.22 -16.37
N HIS A 28 16.19 -8.06 -17.66
CA HIS A 28 15.94 -6.78 -18.30
C HIS A 28 14.45 -6.53 -18.55
N ALA A 29 13.56 -7.37 -18.01
CA ALA A 29 12.12 -7.15 -18.12
C ALA A 29 11.72 -5.88 -17.36
N VAL A 30 10.85 -5.07 -17.96
CA VAL A 30 10.31 -3.83 -17.34
C VAL A 30 9.67 -4.11 -15.99
N LEU A 31 9.01 -5.25 -15.87
CA LEU A 31 8.37 -5.71 -14.63
C LEU A 31 9.36 -5.96 -13.48
N ARG A 32 10.65 -6.11 -13.77
CA ARG A 32 11.72 -6.29 -12.78
C ARG A 32 12.45 -4.99 -12.42
N GLN A 33 12.05 -3.85 -12.99
CA GLN A 33 12.55 -2.55 -12.56
C GLN A 33 12.10 -2.30 -11.11
N PRO A 34 12.97 -1.79 -10.23
CA PRO A 34 12.66 -1.61 -8.81
C PRO A 34 11.37 -0.82 -8.55
N GLU A 35 11.13 0.23 -9.33
CA GLU A 35 9.94 1.09 -9.25
C GLU A 35 8.67 0.30 -9.58
N VAL A 36 8.73 -0.52 -10.63
CA VAL A 36 7.59 -1.33 -11.11
C VAL A 36 7.30 -2.46 -10.13
N VAL A 37 8.32 -3.15 -9.62
CA VAL A 37 8.15 -4.18 -8.58
C VAL A 37 7.47 -3.60 -7.35
N ARG A 38 7.89 -2.41 -6.89
CA ARG A 38 7.25 -1.72 -5.75
C ARG A 38 5.78 -1.41 -6.05
N ALA A 39 5.47 -0.90 -7.24
CA ALA A 39 4.09 -0.61 -7.64
C ALA A 39 3.21 -1.88 -7.66
N LEU A 40 3.72 -2.98 -8.22
CA LEU A 40 3.02 -4.26 -8.25
C LEU A 40 2.79 -4.81 -6.83
N PHE A 41 3.76 -4.65 -5.93
CA PHE A 41 3.61 -5.06 -4.54
C PHE A 41 2.55 -4.24 -3.80
N LEU A 42 2.45 -2.94 -4.05
CA LEU A 42 1.38 -2.11 -3.49
C LEU A 42 0.01 -2.50 -4.06
N ALA A 43 -0.06 -2.76 -5.36
CA ALA A 43 -1.28 -3.22 -6.02
C ALA A 43 -1.77 -4.56 -5.45
N SER A 44 -0.89 -5.55 -5.24
CA SER A 44 -1.28 -6.84 -4.66
C SER A 44 -1.84 -6.69 -3.24
N ARG A 45 -1.27 -5.79 -2.42
CA ARG A 45 -1.77 -5.48 -1.08
C ARG A 45 -3.11 -4.77 -1.09
N ALA A 46 -3.33 -3.84 -2.03
CA ALA A 46 -4.63 -3.18 -2.19
C ALA A 46 -5.72 -4.20 -2.56
N LEU A 47 -5.43 -5.12 -3.48
CA LEU A 47 -6.33 -6.21 -3.84
C LEU A 47 -6.62 -7.13 -2.65
N GLU A 48 -5.61 -7.44 -1.83
CA GLU A 48 -5.81 -8.22 -0.60
C GLU A 48 -6.72 -7.50 0.42
N ALA A 49 -6.52 -6.19 0.61
CA ALA A 49 -7.36 -5.40 1.50
C ALA A 49 -8.83 -5.38 1.04
N ALA A 50 -9.05 -5.23 -0.27
CA ALA A 50 -10.38 -5.30 -0.87
C ALA A 50 -11.06 -6.66 -0.64
N LEU A 51 -10.31 -7.77 -0.75
CA LEU A 51 -10.80 -9.13 -0.49
C LEU A 51 -11.17 -9.37 0.98
N ARG A 52 -10.49 -8.72 1.93
CA ARG A 52 -10.71 -8.89 3.38
C ARG A 52 -11.92 -8.11 3.92
N GLY A 53 -12.62 -7.33 3.09
CA GLY A 53 -13.92 -6.75 3.45
C GLY A 53 -13.85 -5.58 4.45
N LYS A 54 -12.95 -4.62 4.24
CA LYS A 54 -13.04 -3.30 4.88
C LYS A 54 -12.88 -2.19 3.84
N PRO A 55 -13.98 -1.56 3.41
CA PRO A 55 -13.91 -0.31 2.66
C PRO A 55 -13.80 0.82 3.67
N GLU A 56 -12.60 1.34 3.89
CA GLU A 56 -12.46 2.66 4.47
C GLU A 56 -11.71 3.56 3.49
N ARG A 57 -12.55 4.36 2.82
CA ARG A 57 -12.29 5.66 2.18
C ARG A 57 -11.77 5.63 0.75
N GLU A 58 -12.75 5.77 -0.16
CA GLU A 58 -12.61 6.70 -1.28
C GLU A 58 -12.10 8.04 -0.76
N ASP A 59 -11.02 8.53 -1.37
CA ASP A 59 -10.54 9.92 -1.53
C ASP A 59 -9.13 9.73 -2.16
N ASP A 60 -8.73 10.14 -3.35
CA ASP A 60 -9.29 10.69 -4.58
C ASP A 60 -8.16 10.51 -5.62
N GLU A 61 -8.50 10.48 -6.90
CA GLU A 61 -7.49 10.71 -7.94
C GLU A 61 -6.86 12.11 -7.79
N GLU A 62 -5.55 12.15 -8.04
CA GLU A 62 -4.85 13.26 -8.70
C GLU A 62 -4.73 14.64 -7.99
N GLY A 63 -3.50 14.95 -7.56
CA GLY A 63 -2.95 16.30 -7.68
C GLY A 63 -3.54 17.41 -6.81
N ALA A 64 -3.32 17.39 -5.49
CA ALA A 64 -3.29 18.63 -4.72
C ALA A 64 -2.36 18.50 -3.51
N VAL A 65 -1.32 19.33 -3.50
CA VAL A 65 -0.46 19.66 -2.37
C VAL A 65 -1.31 19.95 -1.13
N ALA A 66 -1.29 19.07 -0.13
CA ALA A 66 -1.89 19.33 1.17
C ALA A 66 -0.93 18.88 2.28
N LEU A 67 -0.61 19.85 3.13
CA LEU A 67 0.37 19.83 4.22
C LEU A 67 0.19 18.65 5.20
N PRO A 68 1.26 18.22 5.89
CA PRO A 68 1.15 17.24 6.96
C PRO A 68 0.28 17.78 8.11
N PRO A 69 -0.53 16.92 8.78
CA PRO A 69 -1.35 17.33 9.92
C PRO A 69 -0.47 17.76 11.11
N PRO A 70 -0.94 18.68 11.97
CA PRO A 70 -0.19 19.07 13.14
C PRO A 70 -0.08 17.88 14.11
N VAL A 71 1.17 17.52 14.41
CA VAL A 71 1.53 16.57 15.45
C VAL A 71 1.02 17.12 16.79
N MET A 72 -0.04 16.52 17.32
CA MET A 72 -0.50 16.80 18.69
C MET A 72 0.51 16.22 19.68
N VAL A 73 1.53 17.02 20.01
CA VAL A 73 2.44 16.73 21.12
C VAL A 73 1.66 16.93 22.42
N ALA A 74 1.27 15.84 23.07
CA ALA A 74 0.75 15.86 24.44
C ALA A 74 1.88 16.27 25.41
N GLY A 75 2.10 17.58 25.49
CA GLY A 75 3.04 18.23 26.39
C GLY A 75 2.54 18.22 27.83
N ARG A 76 3.12 17.33 28.62
CA ARG A 76 3.51 17.46 30.05
C ARG A 76 2.64 18.34 30.97
N CYS A 77 2.06 17.66 31.96
CA CYS A 77 2.41 17.81 33.38
C CYS A 77 2.67 19.23 33.89
N ARG A 78 1.78 19.74 34.77
CA ARG A 78 2.20 20.39 36.03
C ARG A 78 1.08 20.36 37.07
N GLN A 79 1.46 19.83 38.23
CA GLN A 79 0.79 19.83 39.51
C GLN A 79 0.61 21.25 40.08
N ARG A 80 -0.16 21.32 41.18
CA ARG A 80 -0.34 22.40 42.19
C ARG A 80 -1.49 23.37 41.85
N ALA A 81 -2.35 23.80 42.78
CA ALA A 81 -2.35 23.73 44.24
C ALA A 81 -3.66 24.30 44.80
N LEU A 82 -3.97 23.90 46.04
CA LEU A 82 -4.63 24.63 47.15
C LEU A 82 -6.06 25.19 47.02
N ALA A 83 -6.90 24.69 47.94
CA ALA A 83 -7.75 25.39 48.93
C ALA A 83 -8.49 26.67 48.54
N VAL A 84 -9.81 26.69 48.77
CA VAL A 84 -10.51 27.45 49.84
C VAL A 84 -11.79 26.73 50.20
#